data_AF-A0A931MY59-F1
#
_entry.id   AF-A0A931MY59-F1
#
_cell.length_a   1.000
_cell.length_b   1.000
_cell.length_c   1.000
_cell.angle_alpha   90.00
_cell.angle_beta   90.00
_cell.angle_gamma   90.00
#
_symmetry.space_group_name_H-M   'P 1'
#
loop_
_entity.id
_entity.type
_entity.pdbx_description
1 polymer ?
#
loop_
_entity_poly.entity_id
_entity_poly.type
_entity_poly.pdbx_seq_one_letter_code
_entity_poly.pdbx_strand_id
1 'polypeptide(L)'
;MQVLQDLLGHDNLEALLHYLLSVEDLVGEVMKVAEEASQLLVRTAVEDTVQGLAGGGAAQPLRDGLTEMEMRRGIDVLGTDNIDEAVRILSGRGLQCTLVRPGVLCTKAPGQFGRCTKGRGLPDTGSCRSTCESRLELASARIECRDQIVGLLREYAEVSEMPLASQHIRGKILANLHRWPDVRDEFLASSSIAAEIWSNRR
;
A
#
# COMPACT_ATOMS: atom_id res chain seq x y z
N MET A 1 12.08 -4.72 -11.15
CA MET A 1 12.86 -3.50 -11.42
C MET A 1 12.92 -2.55 -10.22
N GLN A 2 11.79 -2.19 -9.61
CA GLN A 2 11.76 -1.21 -8.51
C GLN A 2 12.44 -1.73 -7.23
N VAL A 3 12.26 -3.01 -6.90
CA VAL A 3 12.98 -3.66 -5.80
C VAL A 3 14.51 -3.57 -5.96
N LEU A 4 15.04 -3.57 -7.19
CA LEU A 4 16.48 -3.42 -7.44
C LEU A 4 16.98 -2.00 -7.22
N GLN A 5 16.18 -1.01 -7.60
CA GLN A 5 16.47 0.40 -7.34
C GLN A 5 16.41 0.71 -5.85
N ASP A 6 15.43 0.14 -5.14
CA ASP A 6 15.29 0.26 -3.69
C ASP A 6 16.41 -0.49 -2.93
N LEU A 7 16.87 -1.65 -3.42
CA LEU A 7 17.96 -2.41 -2.79
C LEU A 7 19.33 -1.73 -2.95
N LEU A 8 19.56 -1.10 -4.10
CA LEU A 8 20.85 -0.52 -4.47
C LEU A 8 20.91 1.00 -4.26
N GLY A 9 19.79 1.64 -3.86
CA GLY A 9 19.72 3.07 -3.54
C GLY A 9 20.02 3.98 -4.73
N HIS A 10 19.74 3.52 -5.95
CA HIS A 10 20.04 4.25 -7.19
C HIS A 10 18.75 4.60 -7.93
N ASP A 11 18.44 5.90 -7.97
CA ASP A 11 17.32 6.46 -8.75
C ASP A 11 17.58 6.40 -10.27
N ASN A 12 18.84 6.18 -10.67
CA ASN A 12 19.25 6.17 -12.08
C ASN A 12 19.40 4.74 -12.62
N LEU A 13 18.47 4.38 -13.53
CA LEU A 13 18.42 3.07 -14.21
C LEU A 13 19.73 2.75 -14.96
N GLU A 14 20.45 3.76 -15.43
CA GLU A 14 21.67 3.60 -16.22
C GLU A 14 22.86 3.13 -15.37
N ALA A 15 22.98 3.62 -14.13
CA ALA A 15 23.97 3.16 -13.17
C ALA A 15 23.69 1.72 -12.69
N LEU A 16 22.40 1.40 -12.50
CA LEU A 16 21.93 0.05 -12.17
C LEU A 16 22.29 -0.95 -13.28
N LEU A 17 22.05 -0.58 -14.54
CA LEU A 17 22.44 -1.37 -15.70
C LEU A 17 23.96 -1.56 -15.78
N HIS A 18 24.74 -0.52 -15.46
CA HIS A 18 26.19 -0.62 -15.45
C HIS A 18 26.69 -1.63 -14.41
N TYR A 19 26.13 -1.65 -13.20
CA TYR A 19 26.47 -2.64 -12.17
C TYR A 19 26.06 -4.07 -12.56
N LEU A 20 24.83 -4.24 -13.08
CA LEU A 20 24.33 -5.53 -13.55
C LEU A 20 25.16 -6.09 -14.72
N LEU A 21 25.71 -5.22 -15.57
CA LEU A 21 26.57 -5.60 -16.69
C LEU A 21 28.05 -5.80 -16.31
N SER A 22 28.47 -5.34 -15.13
CA SER A 22 29.89 -5.38 -14.71
C SER A 22 30.25 -6.62 -13.88
N VAL A 23 29.27 -7.30 -13.27
CA VAL A 23 29.51 -8.49 -12.44
C VAL A 23 28.41 -9.52 -12.70
N GLU A 24 28.73 -10.58 -13.46
CA GLU A 24 27.77 -11.61 -13.87
C GLU A 24 27.13 -12.36 -12.68
N ASP A 25 27.91 -12.63 -11.62
CA ASP A 25 27.41 -13.33 -10.42
C ASP A 25 26.45 -12.46 -9.59
N LEU A 26 26.62 -11.14 -9.61
CA LEU A 26 25.81 -10.21 -8.84
C LEU A 26 24.35 -10.17 -9.34
N VAL A 27 24.13 -10.35 -10.64
CA VAL A 27 22.78 -10.36 -11.23
C VAL A 27 21.93 -11.48 -10.63
N GLY A 28 22.50 -12.68 -10.49
CA GLY A 28 21.81 -13.83 -9.95
C GLY A 28 21.40 -13.63 -8.48
N GLU A 29 22.32 -13.15 -7.65
CA GLU A 29 22.05 -12.88 -6.23
C GLU A 29 21.02 -11.77 -6.06
N VAL A 30 21.16 -10.69 -6.82
CA VAL A 30 20.28 -9.53 -6.77
C VAL A 30 18.86 -9.88 -7.22
N MET A 31 18.71 -10.71 -8.26
CA MET A 31 17.41 -11.22 -8.69
C MET A 31 16.77 -12.14 -7.65
N LYS A 32 17.57 -12.99 -6.99
CA LYS A 32 17.09 -13.87 -5.92
C LYS A 32 16.57 -13.08 -4.71
N VAL A 33 17.32 -12.07 -4.26
CA VAL A 33 16.88 -11.18 -3.17
C VAL A 33 15.62 -10.42 -3.56
N ALA A 34 15.51 -9.96 -4.80
CA ALA A 34 14.31 -9.27 -5.27
C ALA A 34 13.07 -10.18 -5.29
N GLU A 35 13.24 -11.45 -5.66
CA GLU A 35 12.18 -12.46 -5.62
C GLU A 35 11.75 -12.74 -4.17
N GLU A 36 12.69 -12.98 -3.27
CA GLU A 36 12.42 -13.22 -1.85
C GLU A 36 11.70 -12.03 -1.19
N ALA A 37 12.14 -10.80 -1.49
CA ALA A 37 11.47 -9.59 -1.02
C ALA A 37 10.03 -9.47 -1.57
N SER A 38 9.81 -9.81 -2.84
CA SER A 38 8.46 -9.79 -3.43
C SER A 38 7.54 -10.84 -2.81
N GLN A 39 8.06 -12.05 -2.56
CA GLN A 39 7.30 -13.11 -1.87
C GLN A 39 6.93 -12.70 -0.45
N LEU A 40 7.84 -12.04 0.28
CA LEU A 40 7.56 -11.53 1.62
C LEU A 40 6.44 -10.47 1.60
N LEU A 41 6.48 -9.52 0.66
CA LEU A 41 5.44 -8.50 0.54
C LEU A 41 4.07 -9.12 0.24
N VAL A 42 4.01 -10.08 -0.68
CA VAL A 42 2.75 -10.79 -1.00
C VAL A 42 2.27 -11.62 0.18
N ARG A 43 3.17 -12.28 0.90
CA ARG A 43 2.83 -13.01 2.12
C ARG A 43 2.16 -12.12 3.15
N THR A 44 2.78 -10.99 3.50
CA THR A 44 2.19 -10.04 4.46
C THR A 44 0.83 -9.52 3.97
N ALA A 45 0.70 -9.24 2.66
CA ALA A 45 -0.56 -8.83 2.07
C ALA A 45 -1.67 -9.88 2.22
N VAL A 46 -1.36 -11.16 1.97
CA VAL A 46 -2.30 -12.28 2.11
C VAL A 46 -2.68 -12.47 3.58
N GLU A 47 -1.69 -12.53 4.47
CA GLU A 47 -1.91 -12.72 5.91
C GLU A 47 -2.79 -11.61 6.50
N ASP A 48 -2.47 -10.34 6.24
CA ASP A 48 -3.28 -9.20 6.70
C ASP A 48 -4.69 -9.24 6.11
N THR A 49 -4.85 -9.69 4.86
CA THR A 49 -6.17 -9.78 4.22
C THR A 49 -7.02 -10.88 4.85
N VAL A 50 -6.46 -12.07 5.08
CA VAL A 50 -7.12 -13.20 5.73
C VAL A 50 -7.55 -12.82 7.16
N GLN A 51 -6.69 -12.15 7.92
CA GLN A 51 -6.99 -11.67 9.27
C GLN A 51 -7.94 -10.46 9.29
N GLY A 52 -8.25 -9.90 8.13
CA GLY A 52 -9.07 -8.72 7.97
C GLY A 52 -8.48 -7.42 8.51
N LEU A 53 -7.15 -7.38 8.55
CA LEU A 53 -6.34 -6.22 8.91
C LEU A 53 -5.91 -5.40 7.69
N ALA A 54 -6.07 -5.90 6.47
CA ALA A 54 -5.79 -5.18 5.24
C ALA A 54 -6.94 -4.23 4.84
N GLY A 55 -6.59 -3.08 4.25
CA GLY A 55 -7.51 -2.03 3.84
C GLY A 55 -7.15 -1.43 2.49
N GLY A 56 -7.76 -0.28 2.17
CA GLY A 56 -7.69 0.30 0.84
C GLY A 56 -8.58 -0.42 -0.19
N GLY A 57 -8.63 0.11 -1.41
CA GLY A 57 -9.55 -0.37 -2.44
C GLY A 57 -9.29 -1.81 -2.91
N ALA A 58 -8.05 -2.29 -2.76
CA ALA A 58 -7.66 -3.62 -3.22
C ALA A 58 -7.91 -4.73 -2.19
N ALA A 59 -8.22 -4.38 -0.92
CA ALA A 59 -8.38 -5.37 0.14
C ALA A 59 -9.59 -6.29 -0.07
N GLN A 60 -10.74 -5.74 -0.45
CA GLN A 60 -11.94 -6.55 -0.68
C GLN A 60 -11.79 -7.47 -1.89
N PRO A 61 -11.37 -7.00 -3.09
CA PRO A 61 -11.13 -7.89 -4.22
C PRO A 61 -10.10 -8.99 -3.92
N LEU A 62 -9.05 -8.69 -3.15
CA LEU A 62 -8.06 -9.69 -2.75
C LEU A 62 -8.67 -10.74 -1.83
N ARG A 63 -9.49 -10.32 -0.85
CA ARG A 63 -10.21 -11.24 0.04
C ARG A 63 -11.15 -12.15 -0.75
N ASP A 64 -11.93 -11.58 -1.67
CA ASP A 64 -12.87 -12.33 -2.49
C ASP A 64 -12.13 -13.38 -3.35
N GLY A 65 -11.00 -13.00 -3.95
CA GLY A 65 -10.15 -13.92 -4.70
C GLY A 65 -9.54 -15.05 -3.85
N LEU A 66 -9.11 -14.74 -2.63
CA LEU A 66 -8.62 -15.75 -1.68
C LEU A 66 -9.73 -16.73 -1.26
N THR A 67 -10.94 -16.23 -0.95
CA THR A 67 -12.10 -17.06 -0.63
C THR A 67 -12.54 -17.92 -1.82
N GLU A 68 -12.48 -17.40 -3.05
CA GLU A 68 -12.73 -18.22 -4.25
C GLU A 68 -11.70 -19.35 -4.39
N MET A 69 -10.42 -19.08 -4.08
CA MET A 69 -9.39 -20.11 -4.06
C MET A 69 -9.65 -21.18 -2.99
N GLU A 70 -10.15 -20.80 -1.81
CA GLU A 70 -10.58 -21.73 -0.75
C GLU A 70 -11.76 -22.61 -1.19
N MET A 71 -12.81 -22.01 -1.74
CA MET A 71 -14.01 -22.71 -2.19
C MET A 71 -13.70 -23.74 -3.28
N ARG A 72 -12.86 -23.38 -4.26
CA ARG A 72 -12.43 -24.32 -5.32
C ARG A 72 -11.68 -25.54 -4.78
N ARG A 73 -11.13 -25.44 -3.56
CA ARG A 73 -10.37 -26.50 -2.88
C ARG A 73 -11.18 -27.23 -1.82
N GLY A 74 -12.38 -26.76 -1.48
CA GLY A 74 -13.20 -27.32 -0.40
C GLY A 74 -12.57 -27.11 0.98
N ILE A 75 -11.93 -25.96 1.20
CA ILE A 75 -11.23 -25.63 2.45
C ILE A 75 -12.02 -24.54 3.19
N ASP A 76 -12.22 -24.72 4.50
CA ASP A 76 -12.94 -23.74 5.34
C ASP A 76 -12.04 -22.63 5.90
N VAL A 77 -10.71 -22.86 6.00
CA VAL A 77 -9.72 -21.88 6.50
C VAL A 77 -8.37 -22.03 5.78
N LEU A 78 -7.82 -20.93 5.26
CA LEU A 78 -6.42 -20.79 4.81
C LEU A 78 -5.41 -21.08 5.95
N GLY A 79 -4.99 -22.35 6.07
CA GLY A 79 -3.84 -22.76 6.88
C GLY A 79 -2.49 -22.37 6.28
N THR A 80 -1.40 -22.56 7.03
CA THR A 80 -0.03 -22.15 6.65
C THR A 80 0.40 -22.68 5.27
N ASP A 81 0.15 -23.97 4.98
CA ASP A 81 0.48 -24.57 3.68
C ASP A 81 -0.29 -23.92 2.52
N ASN A 82 -1.52 -23.50 2.78
CA ASN A 82 -2.38 -22.83 1.79
C ASN A 82 -1.96 -21.36 1.59
N ILE A 83 -1.46 -20.69 2.63
CA ILE A 83 -0.88 -19.35 2.53
C ILE A 83 0.38 -19.41 1.66
N ASP A 84 1.28 -20.37 1.91
CA ASP A 84 2.50 -20.55 1.10
C ASP A 84 2.17 -20.78 -0.38
N GLU A 85 1.14 -21.57 -0.65
CA GLU A 85 0.69 -21.81 -2.01
C GLU A 85 0.01 -20.59 -2.63
N ALA A 86 -0.84 -19.88 -1.88
CA ALA A 86 -1.44 -18.62 -2.34
C ALA A 86 -0.36 -17.60 -2.67
N VAL A 87 0.66 -17.46 -1.83
CA VAL A 87 1.84 -16.61 -2.07
C VAL A 87 2.56 -17.04 -3.35
N ARG A 88 2.84 -18.34 -3.54
CA ARG A 88 3.48 -18.81 -4.78
C ARG A 88 2.67 -18.49 -6.04
N ILE A 89 1.35 -18.69 -6.00
CA ILE A 89 0.45 -18.40 -7.13
C ILE A 89 0.40 -16.89 -7.42
N LEU A 90 0.24 -16.09 -6.37
CA LEU A 90 0.10 -14.64 -6.45
C LEU A 90 1.43 -13.98 -6.83
N SER A 91 2.54 -14.32 -6.17
CA SER A 91 3.87 -13.80 -6.49
C SER A 91 4.38 -14.23 -7.86
N GLY A 92 4.07 -15.46 -8.30
CA GLY A 92 4.60 -16.02 -9.54
C GLY A 92 3.97 -15.44 -10.81
N ARG A 93 2.65 -15.20 -10.83
CA ARG A 93 1.92 -14.72 -12.02
C ARG A 93 0.64 -13.90 -11.75
N GLY A 94 0.12 -13.84 -10.51
CA GLY A 94 -1.24 -13.37 -10.23
C GLY A 94 -1.37 -11.95 -9.67
N LEU A 95 -0.54 -11.57 -8.71
CA LEU A 95 -0.61 -10.31 -7.99
C LEU A 95 0.73 -9.59 -8.09
N GLN A 96 0.80 -8.60 -8.98
CA GLN A 96 1.93 -7.70 -9.01
C GLN A 96 1.78 -6.67 -7.89
N CYS A 97 2.49 -6.91 -6.78
CA CYS A 97 2.60 -5.95 -5.70
C CYS A 97 3.84 -5.07 -5.90
N THR A 98 3.63 -3.79 -6.15
CA THR A 98 4.67 -2.78 -6.08
C THR A 98 4.58 -2.05 -4.76
N LEU A 99 5.68 -1.96 -4.02
CA LEU A 99 5.74 -1.13 -2.81
C LEU A 99 5.62 0.35 -3.20
N VAL A 100 4.59 1.03 -2.70
CA VAL A 100 4.43 2.49 -2.90
C VAL A 100 5.17 3.25 -1.83
N ARG A 101 5.01 2.79 -0.58
CA ARG A 101 5.65 3.28 0.65
C ARG A 101 5.47 2.21 1.73
N PRO A 102 6.17 2.28 2.88
CA PRO A 102 5.99 1.30 3.96
C PRO A 102 4.51 1.06 4.27
N GLY A 103 4.11 -0.22 4.30
CA GLY A 103 2.73 -0.63 4.58
C GLY A 103 1.70 -0.34 3.47
N VAL A 104 2.07 0.23 2.32
CA VAL A 104 1.15 0.48 1.20
C VAL A 104 1.65 -0.13 -0.09
N LEU A 105 0.86 -1.05 -0.63
CA LEU A 105 1.15 -1.78 -1.86
C LEU A 105 0.21 -1.33 -2.99
N CYS A 106 0.73 -1.34 -4.21
CA CYS A 106 -0.03 -1.18 -5.44
C CYS A 106 -0.21 -2.56 -6.08
N THR A 107 -1.46 -2.95 -6.33
CA THR A 107 -1.83 -4.23 -6.96
C THR A 107 -2.15 -4.09 -8.45
N LYS A 108 -1.91 -2.90 -9.03
CA LYS A 108 -2.23 -2.58 -10.42
C LYS A 108 -1.40 -3.43 -11.39
N ALA A 109 -2.07 -4.23 -12.20
CA ALA A 109 -1.41 -5.00 -13.25
C ALA A 109 -1.07 -4.13 -14.48
N PRO A 110 -0.11 -4.55 -15.34
CA PRO A 110 0.24 -3.83 -16.56
C PRO A 110 -0.99 -3.67 -17.46
N GLY A 111 -1.21 -2.47 -17.99
CA GLY A 111 -2.35 -2.17 -18.87
C GLY A 111 -3.70 -1.97 -18.16
N GLN A 112 -3.75 -2.07 -16.83
CA GLN A 112 -4.92 -1.64 -16.04
C GLN A 112 -4.95 -0.12 -15.88
N PHE A 113 -6.15 0.43 -15.73
CA PHE A 113 -6.33 1.84 -15.37
C PHE A 113 -6.09 2.03 -13.88
N GLY A 114 -5.54 3.17 -13.48
CA GLY A 114 -5.37 3.51 -12.07
C GLY A 114 -5.40 5.02 -11.89
N ARG A 115 -5.90 5.50 -10.75
CA ARG A 115 -6.04 6.95 -10.45
C ARG A 115 -4.71 7.70 -10.44
N CYS A 116 -3.59 6.99 -10.32
CA CYS A 116 -2.24 7.55 -10.41
C CYS A 116 -1.83 7.91 -11.84
N THR A 117 -2.49 7.36 -12.86
CA THR A 117 -2.13 7.57 -14.27
C THR A 117 -3.31 8.08 -15.07
N LYS A 118 -3.09 8.99 -16.02
CA LYS A 118 -4.15 9.47 -16.95
C LYS A 118 -4.63 8.40 -17.96
N GLY A 119 -4.14 7.16 -17.89
CA GLY A 119 -4.43 6.09 -18.84
C GLY A 119 -3.97 4.71 -18.36
N ARG A 120 -3.64 3.82 -19.31
CA ARG A 120 -3.15 2.46 -19.07
C ARG A 120 -1.62 2.45 -19.15
N GLY A 121 -0.97 2.83 -18.05
CA GLY A 121 0.49 2.91 -17.95
C GLY A 121 1.03 2.25 -16.68
N LEU A 122 2.35 2.29 -16.50
CA LEU A 122 3.00 1.83 -15.26
C LEU A 122 2.46 2.59 -14.04
N PRO A 123 2.41 1.97 -12.85
CA PRO A 123 2.05 2.67 -11.63
C PRO A 123 2.93 3.90 -11.39
N ASP A 124 2.31 5.06 -11.13
CA ASP A 124 3.01 6.24 -10.61
C ASP A 124 2.83 6.28 -9.08
N THR A 125 3.86 5.87 -8.35
CA THR A 125 3.84 5.80 -6.88
C THR A 125 3.78 7.19 -6.24
N GLY A 126 4.37 8.21 -6.87
CA GLY A 126 4.36 9.60 -6.39
C GLY A 126 2.97 10.24 -6.45
N SER A 127 2.14 9.82 -7.40
CA SER A 127 0.75 10.27 -7.54
C SER A 127 -0.28 9.35 -6.87
N CYS A 128 0.15 8.43 -6.00
CA CYS A 128 -0.74 7.45 -5.38
C CYS A 128 -1.75 8.11 -4.41
N ARG A 129 -3.05 7.92 -4.68
CA ARG A 129 -4.15 8.46 -3.86
C ARG A 129 -4.71 7.40 -2.92
N SER A 130 -5.16 7.81 -1.72
CA SER A 130 -5.80 6.90 -0.74
C SER A 130 -7.11 6.29 -1.25
N THR A 131 -7.77 6.93 -2.20
CA THR A 131 -9.03 6.46 -2.82
C THR A 131 -8.83 5.60 -4.08
N CYS A 132 -7.60 5.12 -4.34
CA CYS A 132 -7.31 4.26 -5.49
C CYS A 132 -7.80 2.83 -5.24
N GLU A 133 -8.43 2.22 -6.25
CA GLU A 133 -8.92 0.83 -6.20
C GLU A 133 -7.79 -0.19 -6.18
N SER A 134 -6.64 0.12 -6.79
CA SER A 134 -5.46 -0.77 -6.80
C SER A 134 -4.55 -0.58 -5.59
N ARG A 135 -4.97 0.18 -4.57
CA ARG A 135 -4.17 0.42 -3.37
C ARG A 135 -4.57 -0.56 -2.28
N LEU A 136 -3.59 -1.29 -1.78
CA LEU A 136 -3.69 -2.17 -0.62
C LEU A 136 -2.91 -1.54 0.53
N GLU A 137 -3.55 -1.41 1.70
CA GLU A 137 -2.92 -0.92 2.92
C GLU A 137 -2.81 -2.05 3.94
N LEU A 138 -1.61 -2.29 4.43
CA LEU A 138 -1.28 -3.31 5.43
C LEU A 138 -1.63 -2.83 6.85
N ALA A 139 -1.60 -3.75 7.81
CA ALA A 139 -1.84 -3.47 9.22
C ALA A 139 -0.89 -2.40 9.77
N SER A 140 0.39 -2.44 9.34
CA SER A 140 1.40 -1.43 9.70
C SER A 140 1.01 -0.02 9.26
N ALA A 141 0.44 0.13 8.06
CA ALA A 141 0.00 1.43 7.54
C ALA A 141 -1.22 1.99 8.29
N ARG A 142 -2.00 1.14 8.96
CA ARG A 142 -3.10 1.55 9.85
C ARG A 142 -2.57 2.15 11.15
N ILE A 143 -1.52 1.56 11.74
CA ILE A 143 -0.82 2.13 12.91
C ILE A 143 -0.22 3.48 12.53
N GLU A 144 0.52 3.53 11.43
CA GLU A 144 1.13 4.77 10.93
C GLU A 144 0.06 5.84 10.63
N CYS A 145 -1.11 5.44 10.13
CA CYS A 145 -2.22 6.36 9.90
C CYS A 145 -2.68 7.05 11.19
N ARG A 146 -2.77 6.32 12.31
CA ARG A 146 -3.11 6.91 13.61
C ARG A 146 -2.07 7.93 14.05
N ASP A 147 -0.79 7.55 14.00
CA ASP A 147 0.32 8.41 14.41
C ASP A 147 0.37 9.70 13.55
N GLN A 148 0.16 9.56 12.24
CA GLN A 148 0.08 10.69 11.32
C GLN A 148 -1.08 11.62 11.66
N ILE A 149 -2.27 11.10 11.97
CA ILE A 149 -3.41 11.96 12.35
C ILE A 149 -3.10 12.71 13.64
N VAL A 150 -2.52 12.07 14.65
CA VAL A 150 -2.12 12.73 15.89
C VAL A 150 -1.12 13.86 15.64
N GLY A 151 -0.09 13.60 14.82
CA GLY A 151 0.89 14.62 14.44
C GLY A 151 0.26 15.80 13.69
N LEU A 152 -0.58 15.52 12.71
CA LEU A 152 -1.25 16.53 11.91
C LEU A 152 -2.24 17.38 12.72
N LEU A 153 -2.92 16.79 13.70
CA LEU A 153 -3.82 17.54 14.60
C LEU A 153 -3.04 18.52 15.49
N ARG A 154 -1.84 18.14 15.95
CA ARG A 154 -0.93 19.06 16.68
C ARG A 154 -0.44 20.18 15.78
N GLU A 155 0.05 19.84 14.59
CA GLU A 155 0.52 20.82 13.60
C GLU A 155 -0.60 21.79 13.21
N TYR A 156 -1.83 21.29 13.03
CA TYR A 156 -3.01 22.12 12.72
C TYR A 156 -3.31 23.15 13.81
N ALA A 157 -3.15 22.79 15.09
CA ALA A 157 -3.35 23.73 16.20
C ALA A 157 -2.34 24.88 16.17
N GLU A 158 -1.08 24.60 15.81
CA GLU A 158 0.00 25.58 15.75
C GLU A 158 -0.13 26.57 14.59
N VAL A 159 -0.69 26.12 13.45
CA VAL A 159 -0.80 26.93 12.22
C VAL A 159 -2.24 27.35 11.90
N SER A 160 -3.15 27.24 12.87
CA SER A 160 -4.59 27.52 12.71
C SER A 160 -4.86 28.94 12.20
N GLU A 161 -4.06 29.91 12.62
CA GLU A 161 -4.13 31.32 12.19
C GLU A 161 -3.52 31.58 10.80
N MET A 162 -2.90 30.58 10.17
CA MET A 162 -2.29 30.69 8.84
C MET A 162 -3.18 30.01 7.78
N PRO A 163 -3.92 30.75 6.94
CA PRO A 163 -4.96 30.16 6.09
C PRO A 163 -4.45 29.11 5.11
N LEU A 164 -3.30 29.34 4.47
CA LEU A 164 -2.74 28.39 3.49
C LEU A 164 -2.23 27.11 4.17
N ALA A 165 -1.53 27.25 5.29
CA ALA A 165 -0.96 26.11 6.02
C ALA A 165 -2.05 25.26 6.66
N SER A 166 -3.04 25.88 7.30
CA SER A 166 -4.18 25.18 7.90
C SER A 166 -5.00 24.41 6.86
N GLN A 167 -5.24 24.98 5.67
CA GLN A 167 -5.94 24.27 4.58
C GLN A 167 -5.13 23.09 4.03
N HIS A 168 -3.80 23.25 3.89
CA HIS A 168 -2.93 22.16 3.46
C HIS A 168 -2.96 20.98 4.44
N ILE A 169 -2.82 21.25 5.74
CA ILE A 169 -2.87 20.22 6.78
C ILE A 169 -4.26 19.59 6.88
N ARG A 170 -5.32 20.39 6.77
CA ARG A 170 -6.70 19.91 6.69
C ARG A 170 -6.87 18.89 5.56
N GLY A 171 -6.29 19.15 4.38
CA GLY A 171 -6.27 18.20 3.27
C GLY A 171 -5.57 16.88 3.62
N LYS A 172 -4.44 16.93 4.34
CA LYS A 172 -3.72 15.74 4.82
C LYS A 172 -4.53 14.95 5.86
N ILE A 173 -5.20 15.63 6.78
CA ILE A 173 -6.08 15.01 7.79
C ILE A 173 -7.22 14.28 7.10
N LEU A 174 -7.93 14.96 6.17
CA LEU A 174 -9.00 14.36 5.37
C LEU A 174 -8.51 13.13 4.60
N ALA A 175 -7.36 13.23 3.94
CA ALA A 175 -6.79 12.12 3.18
C ALA A 175 -6.53 10.89 4.05
N ASN A 176 -6.15 11.07 5.32
CA ASN A 176 -5.96 9.99 6.29
C ASN A 176 -7.28 9.44 6.85
N LEU A 177 -8.24 10.30 7.20
CA LEU A 177 -9.58 9.89 7.66
C LEU A 177 -10.35 9.08 6.60
N HIS A 178 -10.05 9.24 5.31
CA HIS A 178 -10.64 8.44 4.25
C HIS A 178 -10.09 7.00 4.14
N ARG A 179 -8.94 6.69 4.75
CA ARG A 179 -8.25 5.41 4.56
C ARG A 179 -8.92 4.26 5.31
N TRP A 180 -9.34 4.52 6.55
CA TRP A 180 -9.80 3.51 7.50
C TRP A 180 -11.05 3.97 8.26
N PRO A 181 -12.21 3.32 8.07
CA PRO A 181 -13.45 3.69 8.75
C PRO A 181 -13.35 3.67 10.27
N ASP A 182 -12.73 2.65 10.84
CA ASP A 182 -12.57 2.49 12.29
C ASP A 182 -11.67 3.59 12.89
N VAL A 183 -10.54 3.89 12.23
CA VAL A 183 -9.60 4.95 12.65
C VAL A 183 -10.32 6.29 12.58
N ARG A 184 -11.07 6.52 11.50
CA ARG A 184 -11.87 7.73 11.38
C ARG A 184 -12.84 7.85 12.55
N ASP A 185 -13.64 6.82 12.81
CA ASP A 185 -14.69 6.89 13.82
C ASP A 185 -14.09 7.10 15.23
N GLU A 186 -12.93 6.50 15.52
CA GLU A 186 -12.09 6.76 16.71
C GLU A 186 -11.70 8.25 16.84
N PHE A 187 -11.18 8.87 15.78
CA PHE A 187 -10.77 10.27 15.80
C PHE A 187 -11.93 11.26 15.78
N LEU A 188 -13.05 10.93 15.13
CA LEU A 188 -14.26 11.75 15.16
C LEU A 188 -14.88 11.81 16.56
N ALA A 189 -14.76 10.72 17.34
CA ALA A 189 -15.24 10.68 18.72
C ALA A 189 -14.30 11.41 19.70
N SER A 190 -12.99 11.39 19.45
CA SER A 190 -11.97 11.93 20.38
C SER A 190 -11.51 13.36 20.08
N SER A 191 -11.71 13.87 18.86
CA SER A 191 -11.24 15.20 18.44
C SER A 191 -12.33 16.00 17.75
N SER A 192 -12.70 17.15 18.34
CA SER A 192 -13.64 18.11 17.75
C SER A 192 -13.13 18.68 16.42
N ILE A 193 -11.81 18.91 16.32
CA ILE A 193 -11.17 19.40 15.09
C ILE A 193 -11.34 18.37 13.97
N ALA A 194 -11.08 17.09 14.24
CA ALA A 194 -11.25 16.04 13.25
C ALA A 194 -12.72 15.94 12.79
N ALA A 195 -13.68 16.07 13.72
CA ALA A 195 -15.11 16.09 13.42
C ALA A 195 -15.53 17.29 12.56
N GLU A 196 -15.01 18.48 12.85
CA GLU A 196 -15.28 19.68 12.07
C GLU A 196 -14.71 19.56 10.65
N ILE A 197 -13.46 19.11 10.53
CA ILE A 197 -12.80 18.91 9.23
C ILE A 197 -13.60 17.91 8.39
N TRP A 198 -14.04 16.80 8.98
CA TRP A 198 -14.80 15.77 8.28
C TRP A 198 -16.21 16.20 7.86
N SER A 199 -16.91 16.97 8.69
CA SER A 199 -18.25 17.48 8.36
C SER A 199 -18.21 18.49 7.22
N ASN A 200 -17.18 19.34 7.20
CA ASN A 200 -16.95 20.38 6.19
C ASN A 200 -16.05 19.91 5.04
N ARG A 201 -16.16 18.63 4.62
CA ARG A 201 -15.34 18.02 3.55
C ARG A 201 -15.77 18.37 2.11
N ARG A 202 -16.69 19.32 1.93
CA ARG A 202 -17.19 19.71 0.60
C ARG A 202 -16.16 20.52 -0.17
#